data_AF-A0AAW0GMV9-F1
#
_entry.id   AF-A0AAW0GMV9-F1
#
_cell.length_a   1.000
_cell.length_b   1.000
_cell.length_c   1.000
_cell.angle_alpha   90.00
_cell.angle_beta   90.00
_cell.angle_gamma   90.00
#
_symmetry.space_group_name_H-M   'P 1'
#
loop_
_entity.id
_entity.type
_entity.pdbx_description
1 polymer ?
#
loop_
_entity_poly.entity_id
_entity_poly.type
_entity_poly.pdbx_seq_one_letter_code
_entity_poly.pdbx_strand_id
1 'polypeptide(L)'
;MSAMVTRELFGGAITMTLPSNLIDASFHFDSLAHDNSAISHSVQETQLIPNDRGDDTPSHTLLSGRQQVAKYNRTTADDIQVFMALYRVEGKNVDLVLTMNVPIASADGGAVSEAGISPAKHDFEVAASSLCIKDFGLFAS
;
A
#
# COMPACT_ATOMS: atom_id res chain seq x y z
N MET A 1 7.10 23.62 6.72
CA MET A 1 8.06 23.05 5.75
C MET A 1 8.50 21.71 6.31
N SER A 2 8.42 20.63 5.54
CA SER A 2 8.95 19.34 5.97
C SER A 2 10.45 19.45 6.19
N ALA A 3 10.96 18.87 7.29
CA ALA A 3 12.40 18.79 7.51
C ALA A 3 13.04 17.94 6.39
N MET A 4 14.28 18.19 6.02
CA MET A 4 15.01 17.34 5.08
C MET A 4 15.88 16.36 5.87
N VAL A 5 15.83 15.08 5.52
CA VAL A 5 16.60 14.01 6.13
C VAL A 5 17.43 13.31 5.06
N THR A 6 18.73 13.20 5.29
CA THR A 6 19.60 12.37 4.46
C THR A 6 19.41 10.91 4.84
N ARG A 7 19.02 10.08 3.86
CA ARG A 7 18.93 8.63 4.01
C ARG A 7 20.08 7.96 3.28
N GLU A 8 20.66 6.96 3.92
CA GLU A 8 21.63 6.05 3.33
C GLU A 8 20.90 4.93 2.57
N LEU A 9 21.37 4.66 1.36
CA LEU A 9 20.87 3.63 0.47
C LEU A 9 22.04 2.69 0.13
N PHE A 10 21.72 1.41 -0.13
CA PHE A 10 22.71 0.38 -0.48
C PHE A 10 23.89 0.31 0.51
N GLY A 11 23.60 0.27 1.82
CA GLY A 11 24.62 0.18 2.86
C GLY A 11 25.51 1.42 2.98
N GLY A 12 24.99 2.59 2.63
CA GLY A 12 25.73 3.87 2.67
C GLY A 12 26.51 4.19 1.40
N ALA A 13 26.47 3.32 0.39
CA ALA A 13 27.11 3.59 -0.91
C ALA A 13 26.45 4.76 -1.66
N ILE A 14 25.17 5.03 -1.40
CA ILE A 14 24.41 6.14 -1.97
C ILE A 14 23.72 6.89 -0.83
N THR A 15 23.67 8.21 -0.90
CA THR A 15 22.90 9.04 0.04
C THR A 15 21.90 9.90 -0.73
N MET A 16 20.69 10.07 -0.19
CA MET A 16 19.66 10.91 -0.77
C MET A 16 19.01 11.79 0.30
N THR A 17 18.96 13.10 0.06
CA THR A 17 18.29 14.04 0.96
C THR A 17 16.84 14.19 0.54
N LEU A 18 15.93 13.76 1.42
CA LEU A 18 14.51 13.65 1.16
C LEU A 18 13.72 14.39 2.23
N PRO A 19 12.49 14.84 1.94
CA PRO A 19 11.58 15.27 2.98
C PRO A 19 11.43 14.18 4.05
N SER A 20 11.45 14.56 5.33
CA SER A 20 11.34 13.67 6.48
C SER A 20 10.02 12.92 6.50
N ASN A 21 9.01 13.49 5.85
CA ASN A 21 7.69 12.90 5.68
C ASN A 21 7.51 12.16 4.35
N LEU A 22 8.59 11.92 3.60
CA LEU A 22 8.52 11.01 2.47
C LEU A 22 8.19 9.62 3.01
N ILE A 23 7.04 9.10 2.58
CA ILE A 23 6.59 7.77 2.94
C ILE A 23 7.05 6.80 1.86
N ASP A 24 7.76 5.76 2.26
CA ASP A 24 8.10 4.67 1.36
C ASP A 24 6.99 3.61 1.38
N ALA A 25 6.04 3.73 0.46
CA ALA A 25 4.96 2.75 0.32
C ALA A 25 5.49 1.35 -0.02
N SER A 26 6.67 1.24 -0.65
CA SER A 26 7.23 -0.08 -0.98
C SER A 26 7.61 -0.88 0.27
N PHE A 27 8.05 -0.22 1.34
CA PHE A 27 8.34 -0.87 2.63
C PHE A 27 7.12 -1.60 3.22
N HIS A 28 5.95 -0.94 3.20
CA HIS A 28 4.70 -1.55 3.67
C HIS A 28 4.22 -2.65 2.73
N PHE A 29 4.43 -2.48 1.42
CA PHE A 29 4.11 -3.50 0.43
C PHE A 29 4.98 -4.76 0.58
N ASP A 30 6.26 -4.61 0.88
CA ASP A 30 7.19 -5.71 1.18
C ASP A 30 6.75 -6.47 2.44
N SER A 31 6.35 -5.74 3.49
CA SER A 31 5.83 -6.34 4.72
C SER A 31 4.54 -7.13 4.46
N LEU A 32 3.63 -6.57 3.65
CA LEU A 32 2.41 -7.24 3.24
C LEU A 32 2.70 -8.50 2.40
N ALA A 33 3.69 -8.46 1.51
CA ALA A 33 4.12 -9.62 0.73
C ALA A 33 4.68 -10.73 1.63
N HIS A 34 5.45 -10.37 2.66
CA HIS A 34 5.94 -11.30 3.66
C HIS A 34 4.78 -11.97 4.43
N ASP A 35 3.82 -11.17 4.92
CA ASP A 35 2.65 -11.68 5.65
C ASP A 35 1.79 -12.60 4.79
N ASN A 36 1.65 -12.26 3.50
CA ASN A 36 0.96 -13.11 2.52
C ASN A 36 1.77 -14.36 2.12
N SER A 37 3.00 -14.54 2.61
CA SER A 37 3.92 -15.59 2.18
C SER A 37 4.13 -15.61 0.65
N ALA A 38 4.26 -14.42 0.06
CA ALA A 38 4.50 -14.27 -1.37
C ALA A 38 5.87 -14.84 -1.76
N ILE A 39 5.87 -15.64 -2.84
CA ILE A 39 7.08 -16.16 -3.49
C ILE A 39 7.80 -15.04 -4.23
N SER A 40 7.02 -14.15 -4.85
CA SER A 40 7.52 -12.97 -5.54
C SER A 40 6.48 -11.87 -5.45
N HIS A 41 6.96 -10.62 -5.52
CA HIS A 41 6.10 -9.44 -5.56
C HIS A 41 6.76 -8.33 -6.36
N SER A 42 5.94 -7.44 -6.91
CA SER A 42 6.40 -6.28 -7.67
C SER A 42 5.42 -5.13 -7.57
N VAL A 43 5.94 -3.94 -7.28
CA VAL A 43 5.19 -2.68 -7.38
C VAL A 43 5.02 -2.33 -8.85
N GLN A 44 3.81 -1.95 -9.25
CA GLN A 44 3.48 -1.56 -10.62
C GLN A 44 3.26 -0.06 -10.75
N GLU A 45 2.51 0.54 -9.82
CA GLU A 45 2.16 1.95 -9.86
C GLU A 45 2.06 2.51 -8.44
N THR A 46 2.48 3.75 -8.27
CA THR A 46 2.28 4.54 -7.05
C THR A 46 1.77 5.92 -7.38
N GLN A 47 0.80 6.41 -6.62
CA GLN A 47 0.22 7.74 -6.83
C GLN A 47 -0.11 8.41 -5.49
N LEU A 48 0.33 9.66 -5.32
CA LEU A 48 -0.08 10.49 -4.18
C LEU A 48 -1.44 11.13 -4.46
N ILE A 49 -2.38 10.97 -3.55
CA ILE A 49 -3.72 11.56 -3.58
C ILE A 49 -3.81 12.60 -2.46
N PRO A 50 -3.85 13.91 -2.80
CA PRO A 50 -4.06 14.96 -1.81
C PRO A 50 -5.41 14.81 -1.11
N ASN A 51 -5.47 15.07 0.20
CA ASN A 51 -6.75 15.29 0.87
C ASN A 51 -7.22 16.73 0.63
N ASP A 52 -8.26 16.90 -0.16
CA ASP A 52 -8.88 18.19 -0.51
C ASP A 52 -10.22 18.43 0.20
N ARG A 53 -10.62 17.53 1.12
CA ARG A 53 -11.93 17.58 1.79
C ARG A 53 -12.00 18.60 2.94
N GLY A 54 -10.87 19.15 3.37
CA GLY A 54 -10.80 20.08 4.50
C GLY A 54 -10.97 19.44 5.88
N ASP A 55 -10.86 18.10 5.97
CA ASP A 55 -10.69 17.39 7.24
C ASP A 55 -9.19 17.18 7.55
N ASP A 56 -8.87 16.79 8.78
CA ASP A 56 -7.48 16.61 9.23
C ASP A 56 -6.86 15.26 8.82
N THR A 57 -7.57 14.44 8.03
CA THR A 57 -7.01 13.17 7.53
C THR A 57 -5.84 13.49 6.59
N PRO A 58 -4.70 12.78 6.69
CA PRO A 58 -3.59 13.04 5.78
C PRO A 58 -3.94 12.65 4.34
N SER A 59 -3.26 13.28 3.39
CA SER A 59 -3.11 12.77 2.01
C SER A 59 -2.58 11.34 2.04
N HIS A 60 -2.90 10.54 1.03
CA HIS A 60 -2.54 9.14 1.00
C HIS A 60 -1.83 8.73 -0.28
N THR A 61 -0.94 7.75 -0.16
CA THR A 61 -0.28 7.13 -1.32
C THR A 61 -1.03 5.87 -1.68
N LEU A 62 -1.56 5.82 -2.89
CA LEU A 62 -2.02 4.60 -3.53
C LEU A 62 -0.83 3.84 -4.11
N LEU A 63 -0.87 2.52 -4.00
CA LEU A 63 0.08 1.60 -4.60
C LEU A 63 -0.71 0.44 -5.21
N SER A 64 -0.39 0.08 -6.44
CA SER A 64 -0.81 -1.19 -7.04
C SER A 64 0.40 -2.06 -7.30
N GLY A 65 0.27 -3.35 -7.03
CA GLY A 65 1.33 -4.32 -7.23
C GLY A 65 0.79 -5.73 -7.41
N ARG A 66 1.66 -6.65 -7.83
CA ARG A 66 1.33 -8.07 -7.94
C ARG A 66 2.11 -8.88 -6.92
N GLN A 67 1.51 -9.99 -6.51
CA GLN A 67 2.16 -11.00 -5.68
C GLN A 67 1.82 -12.40 -6.19
N GLN A 68 2.79 -13.30 -6.16
CA GLN A 68 2.57 -14.73 -6.36
C GLN A 68 2.55 -15.43 -5.03
N VAL A 69 1.41 -16.02 -4.66
CA VAL A 69 1.22 -16.65 -3.35
C VAL A 69 0.92 -18.13 -3.52
N ALA A 70 1.74 -18.98 -2.93
CA ALA A 70 1.44 -20.42 -2.84
C ALA A 70 0.72 -20.71 -1.52
N LYS A 71 -0.48 -21.29 -1.62
CA LYS A 71 -1.17 -21.83 -0.44
C LYS A 71 -0.42 -23.08 0.05
N TYR A 72 -0.35 -23.28 1.36
CA TYR A 72 0.43 -24.32 2.06
C TYR A 72 0.28 -25.78 1.55
N ASN A 73 -0.70 -26.08 0.69
CA ASN A 73 -0.97 -27.41 0.15
C ASN A 73 -1.05 -27.46 -1.39
N ARG A 74 -0.52 -26.47 -2.13
CA ARG A 74 -0.61 -26.43 -3.60
C ARG A 74 0.73 -26.12 -4.26
N THR A 75 1.00 -26.78 -5.39
CA THR A 75 2.20 -26.54 -6.22
C THR A 75 2.04 -25.35 -7.17
N THR A 76 0.80 -24.95 -7.46
CA THR A 76 0.49 -23.81 -8.33
C THR A 76 0.31 -22.56 -7.47
N ALA A 77 1.11 -21.54 -7.75
CA ALA A 77 0.96 -20.23 -7.12
C ALA A 77 -0.26 -19.51 -7.71
N ASP A 78 -1.03 -18.84 -6.86
CA ASP A 78 -2.06 -17.92 -7.26
C ASP A 78 -1.41 -16.56 -7.54
N ASP A 79 -1.81 -15.89 -8.63
CA ASP A 79 -1.41 -14.51 -8.93
C ASP A 79 -2.50 -13.58 -8.40
N ILE A 80 -2.09 -12.64 -7.54
CA ILE A 80 -2.99 -11.67 -6.92
C ILE A 80 -2.55 -10.25 -7.28
N GLN A 81 -3.52 -9.45 -7.70
CA GLN A 81 -3.38 -8.01 -7.74
C GLN A 81 -3.65 -7.47 -6.35
N VAL A 82 -2.74 -6.64 -5.84
CA VAL A 82 -2.86 -5.99 -4.55
C VAL A 82 -2.98 -4.49 -4.78
N PHE A 83 -3.99 -3.90 -4.15
CA PHE A 83 -4.12 -2.46 -4.02
C PHE A 83 -3.87 -2.07 -2.57
N MET A 84 -3.10 -1.02 -2.35
CA MET A 84 -2.75 -0.51 -1.03
C MET A 84 -2.89 1.00 -0.98
N ALA A 85 -3.41 1.53 0.12
CA ALA A 85 -3.47 2.94 0.42
C ALA A 85 -2.79 3.17 1.77
N LEU A 86 -1.90 4.15 1.82
CA LEU A 86 -1.05 4.41 2.98
C LEU A 86 -1.23 5.86 3.44
N TYR A 87 -1.57 6.03 4.72
CA TYR A 87 -1.84 7.31 5.37
C TYR A 87 -0.84 7.50 6.52
N ARG A 88 0.00 8.53 6.45
CA ARG A 88 0.93 8.89 7.53
C ARG A 88 0.29 9.91 8.45
N VAL A 89 -0.08 9.49 9.66
CA VAL A 89 -0.53 10.41 10.71
C VAL A 89 0.70 10.92 11.46
N GLU A 90 1.38 11.92 10.88
CA GLU A 90 2.67 12.42 11.38
C GLU A 90 2.64 12.78 12.87
N GLY A 91 1.60 13.50 13.32
CA GLY A 91 1.45 13.94 14.72
C GLY A 91 1.24 12.80 15.73
N LYS A 92 1.01 11.58 15.26
CA LYS A 92 0.85 10.38 16.08
C LYS A 92 1.91 9.32 15.80
N ASN A 93 2.81 9.57 14.85
CA ASN A 93 3.81 8.59 14.38
C ASN A 93 3.19 7.22 14.00
N VAL A 94 1.98 7.24 13.42
CA VAL A 94 1.25 6.05 13.01
C VAL A 94 1.07 6.03 11.49
N ASP A 95 1.18 4.83 10.91
CA ASP A 95 0.83 4.55 9.53
C ASP A 95 -0.47 3.74 9.51
N LEU A 96 -1.48 4.23 8.79
CA LEU A 96 -2.67 3.44 8.48
C LEU A 96 -2.50 2.85 7.08
N VAL A 97 -2.76 1.55 6.97
CA VAL A 97 -2.68 0.82 5.72
C VAL A 97 -4.04 0.20 5.42
N LEU A 98 -4.59 0.51 4.25
CA LEU A 98 -5.75 -0.18 3.69
C LEU A 98 -5.28 -1.04 2.52
N THR A 99 -5.62 -2.32 2.53
CA THR A 99 -5.21 -3.27 1.49
C THR A 99 -6.41 -3.99 0.90
N MET A 100 -6.38 -4.26 -0.40
CA MET A 100 -7.34 -5.13 -1.07
C MET A 100 -6.63 -6.11 -2.00
N ASN A 101 -6.86 -7.40 -1.77
CA ASN A 101 -6.34 -8.49 -2.60
C ASN A 101 -7.41 -8.90 -3.61
N VAL A 102 -7.06 -8.88 -4.90
CA VAL A 102 -7.91 -9.31 -6.01
C VAL A 102 -7.24 -10.49 -6.69
N PRO A 103 -7.79 -11.71 -6.58
CA PRO A 103 -7.26 -12.87 -7.28
C PRO A 103 -7.40 -12.68 -8.80
N ILE A 104 -6.29 -12.73 -9.55
CA ILE A 104 -6.31 -12.56 -11.02
C ILE A 104 -6.01 -13.88 -11.75
N ALA A 105 -5.33 -14.81 -11.09
CA ALA A 105 -5.26 -16.20 -11.49
C ALA A 105 -5.30 -17.08 -10.25
N SER A 106 -6.25 -18.00 -10.18
CA SER A 106 -6.41 -18.92 -9.07
C SER A 106 -6.65 -20.33 -9.58
N ALA A 107 -5.95 -21.30 -9.01
CA ALA A 107 -6.09 -22.71 -9.38
C ALA A 107 -7.49 -23.29 -9.05
N ASP A 108 -8.28 -22.62 -8.21
CA ASP A 108 -9.63 -23.04 -7.80
C ASP A 108 -10.77 -22.31 -8.52
N GLY A 109 -10.47 -21.50 -9.55
CA GLY A 109 -11.48 -20.80 -10.34
C GLY A 109 -12.07 -19.56 -9.67
N GLY A 110 -11.55 -19.14 -8.51
CA GLY A 110 -11.92 -17.89 -7.83
C GLY A 110 -11.29 -16.61 -8.40
N ALA A 111 -10.69 -16.69 -9.60
CA ALA A 111 -10.04 -15.55 -10.24
C ALA A 111 -11.06 -14.58 -10.85
N VAL A 112 -10.80 -13.30 -10.69
CA VAL A 112 -11.46 -12.23 -11.42
C VAL A 112 -10.79 -12.11 -12.78
N SER A 113 -11.58 -11.95 -13.84
CA SER A 113 -11.02 -11.68 -15.17
C SER A 113 -10.31 -10.33 -15.18
N GLU A 114 -9.42 -10.10 -16.15
CA GLU A 114 -8.75 -8.79 -16.28
C GLU A 114 -9.75 -7.63 -16.35
N ALA A 115 -10.95 -7.87 -16.92
CA ALA A 115 -12.04 -6.89 -16.98
C ALA A 115 -12.60 -6.50 -15.60
N GLY A 116 -12.46 -7.34 -14.57
CA GLY A 116 -12.89 -7.05 -13.21
C GLY A 116 -11.82 -6.37 -12.34
N ILE A 117 -10.58 -6.24 -12.82
CA ILE A 117 -9.51 -5.52 -12.10
C ILE A 117 -9.82 -4.02 -12.07
N SER A 118 -10.25 -3.43 -13.19
CA SER A 118 -10.52 -1.98 -13.26
C SER A 118 -11.68 -1.54 -12.34
N PRO A 119 -12.84 -2.24 -12.30
CA PRO A 119 -13.87 -1.96 -11.32
C PRO A 119 -13.38 -2.10 -9.88
N ALA A 120 -12.60 -3.16 -9.58
CA ALA A 120 -12.04 -3.33 -8.24
C ALA A 120 -11.09 -2.18 -7.87
N LYS A 121 -10.21 -1.75 -8.79
CA LYS A 121 -9.35 -0.58 -8.58
C LYS A 121 -10.20 0.66 -8.26
N HIS A 122 -11.26 0.90 -9.02
CA HIS A 122 -12.15 2.03 -8.78
C HIS A 122 -12.81 1.98 -7.40
N ASP A 123 -13.40 0.83 -7.02
CA ASP A 123 -14.04 0.66 -5.72
C ASP A 123 -13.03 0.88 -4.57
N PHE A 124 -11.79 0.40 -4.75
CA PHE A 124 -10.71 0.62 -3.80
C PHE A 124 -10.33 2.10 -3.68
N GLU A 125 -10.18 2.81 -4.79
CA GLU A 125 -9.86 4.25 -4.81
C GLU A 125 -10.95 5.07 -4.13
N VAL A 126 -12.22 4.72 -4.34
CA VAL A 126 -13.36 5.33 -3.65
C VAL A 126 -13.28 5.06 -2.14
N ALA A 127 -13.07 3.81 -1.74
CA ALA A 127 -12.94 3.45 -0.33
C ALA A 127 -11.76 4.17 0.35
N ALA A 128 -10.58 4.16 -0.26
CA ALA A 128 -9.40 4.87 0.21
C ALA A 128 -9.67 6.39 0.33
N SER A 129 -10.25 6.99 -0.69
CA SER A 129 -10.57 8.42 -0.66
C SER A 129 -11.70 8.77 0.32
N SER A 130 -12.48 7.80 0.79
CA SER A 130 -13.56 8.03 1.76
C SER A 130 -13.10 7.98 3.22
N LEU A 131 -11.89 7.46 3.50
CA LEU A 131 -11.37 7.35 4.86
C LEU A 131 -11.29 8.73 5.52
N CYS A 132 -11.92 8.87 6.68
CA CYS A 132 -11.96 10.10 7.45
C CYS A 132 -11.71 9.80 8.93
N ILE A 133 -10.63 10.35 9.48
CA ILE A 133 -10.31 10.20 10.91
C ILE A 133 -11.14 11.21 11.69
N LYS A 134 -12.14 10.72 12.44
CA LYS A 134 -13.03 11.58 13.25
C LYS A 134 -12.48 11.92 14.63
N ASP A 135 -11.66 11.04 15.19
CA ASP A 135 -11.08 11.20 16.51
C ASP A 135 -9.62 10.72 16.51
N PHE A 136 -8.68 11.67 16.60
CA PHE A 136 -7.25 11.38 16.69
C PHE A 136 -6.81 10.94 18.09
N GLY A 137 -7.69 11.06 19.10
CA GLY A 137 -7.49 10.52 20.44
C GLY A 137 -7.40 8.99 20.47
N LEU A 138 -7.87 8.30 19.42
CA LEU A 138 -7.74 6.85 19.26
C LEU A 138 -6.27 6.41 19.22
N PHE A 139 -5.39 7.24 18.65
CA PHE A 139 -3.97 6.94 18.56
C PHE A 139 -3.29 7.32 19.87
N ALA A 140 -2.68 6.33 20.53
CA ALA A 140 -1.88 6.54 21.72
C ALA A 140 -0.83 7.65 21.49
N SER A 141 -0.58 8.43 22.55
CA SER A 141 0.34 9.57 22.55
C SER A 141 1.79 9.17 22.32
#